data_AF-A0A952JZM7-F1
#
_entry.id   AF-A0A952JZM7-F1
#
_cell.length_a   1.000
_cell.length_b   1.000
_cell.length_c   1.000
_cell.angle_alpha   90.00
_cell.angle_beta   90.00
_cell.angle_gamma   90.00
#
_symmetry.space_group_name_H-M   'P 1'
#
loop_
_entity.id
_entity.type
_entity.pdbx_description
1 polymer ?
#
loop_
_entity_poly.entity_id
_entity_poly.type
_entity_poly.pdbx_seq_one_letter_code
_entity_poly.pdbx_strand_id
1 'polypeptide(L)'
;TALEGLGLSGFGNEGDEFDPSLHEAVQHEGEGTHPIVGTVMRRGYKVGDQVVRHALVGVVDTVPDANEAGDTPDNGDEPADEAAES
;
A
#
# COMPACT_ATOMS: atom_id res chain seq x y z
N THR A 1 -0.19 -3.85 -20.37
CA THR A 1 -1.58 -4.00 -19.86
C THR A 1 -2.44 -2.88 -20.43
N ALA A 2 -3.74 -3.07 -20.68
CA ALA A 2 -4.56 -2.12 -21.47
C ALA A 2 -4.64 -0.67 -20.91
N LEU A 3 -4.22 -0.45 -19.66
CA LEU A 3 -4.29 0.84 -18.96
C LEU A 3 -3.03 1.71 -19.16
N GLU A 4 -1.87 1.11 -19.46
CA GLU A 4 -0.61 1.86 -19.70
C GLU A 4 -0.67 2.69 -20.99
N GLY A 5 -1.43 2.24 -21.99
CA GLY A 5 -1.65 2.99 -23.24
C GLY A 5 -2.43 4.30 -23.07
N LEU A 6 -3.04 4.51 -21.89
CA LEU A 6 -3.78 5.72 -21.52
C LEU A 6 -2.97 6.65 -20.59
N GLY A 7 -1.73 6.30 -20.24
CA GLY A 7 -0.88 7.08 -19.32
C GLY A 7 -1.28 6.95 -17.85
N LEU A 8 -2.05 5.92 -17.49
CA LEU A 8 -2.49 5.67 -16.12
C LEU A 8 -1.35 5.04 -15.29
N SER A 9 -1.01 5.66 -14.17
CA SER A 9 -0.01 5.18 -13.20
C SER A 9 -0.66 4.96 -11.84
N GLY A 10 -0.44 3.78 -11.25
CA GLY A 10 -0.95 3.44 -9.93
C GLY A 10 0.04 3.81 -8.82
N PHE A 11 -0.46 4.35 -7.70
CA PHE A 11 0.36 4.79 -6.54
C PHE A 11 -0.30 4.41 -5.20
N GLY A 12 0.44 4.62 -4.10
CA GLY A 12 0.00 4.32 -2.74
C GLY A 12 0.22 2.86 -2.41
N ASN A 13 1.49 2.47 -2.30
CA ASN A 13 1.92 1.15 -1.83
C ASN A 13 2.19 1.20 -0.31
N GLU A 14 2.21 0.03 0.33
CA GLU A 14 2.58 -0.08 1.74
C GLU A 14 4.03 0.36 1.93
N GLY A 15 4.27 1.18 2.96
CA GLY A 15 5.55 1.83 3.23
C GLY A 15 5.79 3.16 2.50
N ASP A 16 4.93 3.56 1.55
CA ASP A 16 5.05 4.88 0.91
C ASP A 16 4.79 6.01 1.92
N GLU A 17 5.39 7.19 1.70
CA GLU A 17 5.07 8.38 2.50
C GLU A 17 3.61 8.80 2.31
N PHE A 18 2.94 9.11 3.42
CA PHE A 18 1.56 9.58 3.35
C PHE A 18 1.50 11.04 2.89
N ASP A 19 0.98 11.24 1.69
CA ASP A 19 0.63 12.57 1.15
C ASP A 19 -0.90 12.75 1.10
N PRO A 20 -1.50 13.70 1.84
CA PRO A 20 -2.95 13.95 1.82
C PRO A 20 -3.49 14.46 0.47
N SER A 21 -2.62 14.91 -0.44
CA SER A 21 -2.99 15.31 -1.80
C SER A 21 -3.17 14.11 -2.73
N LEU A 22 -2.63 12.95 -2.36
CA LEU A 22 -2.65 11.72 -3.14
C LEU A 22 -3.43 10.61 -2.42
N HIS A 23 -3.41 10.60 -1.10
CA HIS A 23 -3.93 9.54 -0.25
C HIS A 23 -5.14 10.02 0.57
N GLU A 24 -6.08 9.10 0.75
CA GLU A 24 -7.26 9.25 1.59
C GLU A 24 -7.09 8.31 2.79
N ALA A 25 -6.77 8.88 3.95
CA ALA A 25 -6.61 8.13 5.19
C ALA A 25 -7.98 7.72 5.74
N VAL A 26 -8.27 6.42 5.74
CA VAL A 26 -9.51 5.85 6.33
C VAL A 26 -9.30 5.30 7.73
N GLN A 27 -8.05 5.00 8.06
CA GLN A 27 -7.61 4.57 9.38
C GLN A 27 -6.32 5.32 9.69
N HIS A 28 -6.12 5.65 10.97
CA HIS A 28 -4.93 6.33 11.44
C HIS A 28 -4.57 5.76 12.82
N GLU A 29 -3.35 5.26 12.93
CA GLU A 29 -2.82 4.65 14.15
C GLU A 29 -1.44 5.22 14.49
N GLY A 30 -1.16 5.39 15.78
CA GLY A 30 0.11 5.93 16.28
C GLY A 30 0.04 7.39 16.73
N GLU A 31 1.18 7.88 17.24
CA GLU A 31 1.37 9.27 17.72
C GLU A 31 2.75 9.84 17.31
N GLY A 32 3.29 9.35 16.20
CA GLY A 32 4.57 9.80 15.63
C GLY A 32 4.42 11.06 14.76
N THR A 33 5.55 11.57 14.25
CA THR A 33 5.58 12.76 13.39
C THR A 33 5.74 12.44 11.91
N HIS A 34 5.95 11.17 11.56
CA HIS A 34 6.16 10.70 10.19
C HIS A 34 5.05 9.71 9.80
N PRO A 35 3.95 10.19 9.21
CA PRO A 35 2.88 9.33 8.73
C PRO A 35 3.33 8.58 7.47
N ILE A 36 3.23 7.25 7.51
CA ILE A 36 3.47 6.39 6.35
C ILE A 36 2.22 5.57 6.04
N VAL A 37 2.12 5.08 4.81
CA VAL A 37 1.08 4.15 4.39
C VAL A 37 1.35 2.79 5.05
N GLY A 38 0.54 2.43 6.05
CA GLY A 38 0.63 1.13 6.71
C GLY A 38 -0.07 0.03 5.93
N THR A 39 -1.34 0.26 5.55
CA THR A 39 -2.13 -0.72 4.80
C THR A 39 -2.83 -0.08 3.62
N VAL A 40 -2.77 -0.72 2.45
CA VAL A 40 -3.44 -0.22 1.24
C VAL A 40 -4.74 -0.97 1.02
N MET A 41 -5.87 -0.32 1.28
CA MET A 41 -7.19 -0.89 1.00
C MET A 41 -7.59 -0.73 -0.46
N ARG A 42 -7.14 0.37 -1.08
CA ARG A 42 -7.40 0.63 -2.50
C ARG A 42 -6.30 1.47 -3.12
N ARG A 43 -5.66 0.93 -4.15
CA ARG A 43 -4.63 1.65 -4.92
C ARG A 43 -5.18 2.90 -5.59
N GLY A 44 -4.42 3.98 -5.52
CA GLY A 44 -4.70 5.25 -6.20
C GLY A 44 -4.24 5.21 -7.65
N TYR A 45 -4.81 6.08 -8.48
CA TYR A 45 -4.44 6.18 -9.89
C TYR A 45 -4.35 7.63 -10.35
N LYS A 46 -3.32 7.93 -11.14
CA LYS A 46 -3.11 9.23 -11.78
C LYS A 46 -2.87 9.07 -13.28
N VAL A 47 -3.18 10.09 -14.06
CA VAL A 47 -2.82 10.20 -15.47
C VAL A 47 -1.96 11.44 -15.63
N GLY A 48 -0.67 11.24 -15.94
CA GLY A 48 0.33 12.31 -15.83
C GLY A 48 0.38 12.87 -14.41
N ASP A 49 0.06 14.15 -14.25
CA ASP A 49 0.02 14.85 -12.96
C ASP A 49 -1.38 14.92 -12.34
N GLN A 50 -2.42 14.48 -13.06
CA GLN A 50 -3.79 14.55 -12.58
C GLN A 50 -4.18 13.28 -11.82
N VAL A 51 -4.54 13.43 -10.55
CA VAL A 51 -5.11 12.35 -9.75
C VAL A 51 -6.50 12.03 -10.27
N VAL A 52 -6.67 10.82 -10.80
CA VAL A 52 -8.00 10.30 -11.19
C VAL A 52 -8.73 9.83 -9.95
N ARG A 53 -7.99 9.26 -9.00
CA ARG A 53 -8.52 8.75 -7.75
C ARG A 53 -7.42 8.66 -6.68
N HIS A 54 -7.74 9.16 -5.49
CA HIS A 54 -6.89 8.99 -4.31
C HIS A 54 -6.83 7.53 -3.86
N ALA A 55 -5.69 7.13 -3.29
CA ALA A 55 -5.52 5.80 -2.71
C ALA A 55 -6.19 5.77 -1.32
N LEU A 56 -7.01 4.75 -1.03
CA LEU A 56 -7.55 4.58 0.32
C LEU A 56 -6.57 3.73 1.14
N VAL A 57 -6.07 4.34 2.21
CA VAL A 57 -4.97 3.77 3.00
C VAL A 57 -5.23 3.91 4.50
N GLY A 58 -4.68 2.97 5.27
CA GLY A 58 -4.43 3.13 6.69
C GLY A 58 -3.07 3.78 6.89
N VAL A 59 -3.00 4.81 7.73
CA VAL A 59 -1.79 5.56 8.04
C VAL A 59 -1.26 5.13 9.39
N VAL A 60 0.05 4.89 9.45
CA VAL A 60 0.75 4.60 10.71
C VAL A 60 1.80 5.67 10.93
N ASP A 61 1.76 6.32 12.10
CA ASP A 61 2.78 7.28 12.45
C ASP A 61 4.01 6.58 13.04
N THR A 62 5.15 6.74 12.39
CA THR A 62 6.42 6.14 12.83
C THR A 62 7.36 7.19 13.43
N VAL A 63 8.27 6.73 14.29
CA VAL A 63 9.43 7.52 14.74
C VAL A 63 10.58 7.32 13.75
N PRO A 64 11.37 8.36 13.44
CA PRO A 64 12.31 8.39 12.31
C PRO A 64 13.51 7.41 12.35
N ASP A 65 13.50 6.42 13.24
CA ASP A 65 14.56 5.41 13.39
C ASP A 65 14.11 3.96 13.12
N ALA A 66 12.84 3.73 12.77
CA ALA A 66 12.36 2.41 12.38
C ALA A 66 12.53 2.19 10.86
N ASN A 67 13.77 2.02 10.42
CA ASN A 67 14.03 1.30 9.18
C ASN A 67 13.47 -0.13 9.34
N GLU A 68 12.81 -0.62 8.28
CA GLU A 68 12.29 -1.99 8.11
C GLU A 68 11.03 -2.36 8.88
N ALA A 69 9.88 -2.25 8.19
CA ALA A 69 8.92 -3.36 8.11
C ALA A 69 7.91 -3.05 6.99
N GLY A 70 8.31 -3.32 5.75
CA GLY A 70 7.33 -3.81 4.78
C GLY A 70 6.89 -5.19 5.24
N ASP A 71 6.07 -5.26 6.28
CA ASP A 71 5.32 -6.47 6.65
C ASP A 71 4.22 -6.60 5.61
N THR A 72 4.60 -7.09 4.43
CA THR A 72 3.64 -7.66 3.50
C THR A 72 3.09 -8.90 4.21
N PRO A 73 1.81 -8.97 4.57
CA PRO A 73 1.24 -10.24 4.96
C PRO A 73 1.24 -11.09 3.70
N ASP A 74 2.24 -11.97 3.61
CA ASP A 74 2.37 -13.08 2.67
C ASP A 74 1.11 -13.95 2.75
N ASN A 75 0.05 -13.52 2.06
CA ASN A 75 -1.15 -14.31 1.84
C ASN A 75 -1.01 -14.98 0.49
N GLY A 76 -0.38 -16.14 0.49
CA GLY A 76 -0.58 -17.14 -0.55
C GLY A 76 0.70 -17.86 -0.97
N ASP A 77 0.96 -19.02 -0.37
CA ASP A 77 0.76 -20.29 -1.09
C ASP A 77 0.79 -21.43 -0.06
N GLU A 78 -0.36 -22.04 0.19
CA GLU A 78 -0.44 -23.37 0.80
C GLU A 78 -0.36 -24.35 -0.38
N PRO A 79 0.81 -24.95 -0.71
CA PRO A 79 0.83 -25.99 -1.71
C PRO A 79 0.22 -27.24 -1.06
N ALA A 80 -0.92 -27.65 -1.59
CA ALA A 80 -1.46 -28.97 -1.39
C ALA A 80 -0.44 -30.01 -1.87
N ASP A 81 0.21 -30.71 -0.93
CA ASP A 81 0.86 -31.99 -1.21
C ASP A 81 0.78 -32.88 0.04
N GLU A 82 -0.27 -33.67 0.11
CA GLU A 82 -0.31 -34.86 0.97
C GLU A 82 -0.53 -36.08 0.05
N ALA A 83 0.54 -36.46 -0.64
CA ALA A 83 0.68 -37.77 -1.25
C ALA A 83 1.81 -38.56 -0.54
N ALA A 84 1.49 -39.84 -0.26
CA ALA A 84 2.36 -40.93 0.20
C ALA A 84 2.75 -40.92 1.70
N GLU A 85 2.69 -42.00 2.49
CA GLU A 85 2.44 -43.44 2.27
C GLU A 85 2.35 -44.13 3.66
N SER A 86 1.55 -45.19 3.78
CA SER A 86 1.82 -46.45 4.53
C SER A 86 0.72 -47.47 4.29
#